data_AF-A0A6V7I4N1-F1
#
_entry.id   AF-A0A6V7I4N1-F1
#
_cell.length_a   1.000
_cell.length_b   1.000
_cell.length_c   1.000
_cell.angle_alpha   90.00
_cell.angle_beta   90.00
_cell.angle_gamma   90.00
#
_symmetry.space_group_name_H-M   'P 1'
#
loop_
_entity.id
_entity.type
_entity.pdbx_description
1 polymer ?
#
loop_
_entity_poly.entity_id
_entity_poly.type
_entity_poly.pdbx_seq_one_letter_code
_entity_poly.pdbx_strand_id
1 'polypeptide(L)' 'YLTHTLDTFVEQDYSLVYFHHGLTSKNKPPLSWLWQAYKAFDRKYKKNLKALYLVHPTNFIRIVWQIFKPAI' A
#
# COMPACT_ATOMS: atom_id res chain seq x y z
N TYR A 1 -1.43 0.57 13.98
CA TYR A 1 -1.24 2.01 13.77
C TYR A 1 -1.73 2.44 12.40
N LEU A 2 -1.11 1.99 11.30
CA LEU A 2 -1.46 2.42 9.93
C LEU A 2 -2.94 2.16 9.56
N THR A 3 -3.48 0.99 9.92
CA THR A 3 -4.91 0.67 9.77
C THR A 3 -5.81 1.60 10.58
N HIS A 4 -5.46 1.86 11.84
CA HIS A 4 -6.20 2.79 12.70
C HIS A 4 -6.25 4.22 12.15
N THR A 5 -5.13 4.70 11.60
CA THR A 5 -5.09 6.03 10.97
C THR A 5 -5.94 6.07 9.71
N LEU A 6 -5.85 5.05 8.85
CA LEU A 6 -6.64 4.98 7.64
C LEU A 6 -8.14 4.83 7.94
N ASP A 7 -8.51 4.12 9.01
CA ASP A 7 -9.92 3.93 9.39
C ASP A 7 -10.65 5.25 9.66
N THR A 8 -9.93 6.31 10.06
CA THR A 8 -10.51 7.65 10.25
C THR A 8 -10.82 8.36 8.93
N PHE A 9 -10.10 8.04 7.85
CA PHE A 9 -10.23 8.68 6.53
C PHE A 9 -10.93 7.82 5.49
N VAL A 10 -11.03 6.51 5.73
CA VAL A 10 -11.52 5.54 4.77
C VAL A 10 -12.99 5.73 4.41
N GLU A 11 -13.77 6.45 5.23
CA GLU A 11 -15.18 6.72 4.98
C GLU A 11 -15.41 7.84 3.96
N GLN A 12 -14.39 8.65 3.67
CA GLN A 12 -14.43 9.76 2.73
C GLN A 12 -13.46 9.54 1.57
N ASP A 13 -13.61 10.33 0.51
CA ASP A 13 -12.67 10.29 -0.62
C ASP A 13 -11.29 10.79 -0.19
N TYR A 14 -10.27 9.93 -0.30
CA TYR A 14 -8.90 10.28 0.08
C TYR A 14 -7.88 9.94 -1.00
N SER A 15 -6.75 10.64 -0.98
CA SER A 15 -5.57 10.32 -1.78
C SER A 15 -4.42 9.96 -0.86
N LEU A 16 -3.72 8.86 -1.15
CA LEU A 16 -2.63 8.36 -0.33
C LEU A 16 -1.30 8.67 -1.01
N VAL A 17 -0.40 9.37 -0.33
CA VAL A 17 0.96 9.61 -0.80
C VAL A 17 1.92 8.79 0.05
N TYR A 18 2.47 7.73 -0.54
CA TYR A 18 3.45 6.88 0.12
C TYR A 18 4.87 7.34 -0.23
N PHE A 19 5.54 7.93 0.75
CA PHE A 19 6.96 8.26 0.67
C PHE A 19 7.76 7.04 1.10
N HIS A 20 8.49 6.48 0.15
CA HIS A 20 9.32 5.35 0.45
C HIS A 20 10.79 5.74 0.64
N HIS A 21 11.37 5.38 1.79
CA HIS A 21 12.79 5.56 2.07
C HIS A 21 13.31 4.33 2.85
N GLY A 22 14.51 3.85 2.49
CA GLY A 22 15.27 2.92 3.33
C GLY A 22 14.98 1.42 3.16
N LEU A 23 14.30 0.95 2.10
CA LEU A 23 14.26 -0.49 1.80
C LEU A 23 15.67 -0.99 1.43
N THR A 24 16.33 -1.63 2.39
CA THR A 24 17.54 -2.42 2.17
C THR A 24 17.18 -3.90 2.03
N SER A 25 18.05 -4.70 1.40
CA SER A 25 17.79 -6.13 1.15
C SER A 25 17.57 -6.96 2.41
N LYS A 26 17.93 -6.44 3.59
CA LYS A 26 17.77 -7.09 4.90
C LYS A 26 16.34 -6.93 5.47
N ASN A 27 15.60 -5.90 5.05
CA ASN A 27 14.26 -5.59 5.56
C ASN A 27 13.14 -5.88 4.54
N LYS A 28 13.43 -6.61 3.46
CA LYS A 28 12.41 -6.96 2.46
C LYS A 28 11.50 -8.04 3.03
N PRO A 29 10.21 -7.76 3.26
CA PRO A 29 9.28 -8.80 3.66
C PRO A 29 9.11 -9.81 2.52
N PRO A 30 8.92 -11.10 2.84
CA PRO A 30 8.65 -12.12 1.84
C PRO A 30 7.31 -11.86 1.13
N LEU A 31 7.18 -12.35 -0.10
CA LEU A 31 5.96 -12.23 -0.92
C LEU A 31 4.69 -12.74 -0.21
N SER A 32 4.82 -13.79 0.61
CA SER A 32 3.73 -14.32 1.43
C SER A 32 3.21 -13.30 2.46
N TRP A 33 4.13 -12.58 3.11
CA TRP A 33 3.77 -11.52 4.06
C TRP A 33 3.10 -10.34 3.36
N LEU A 34 3.60 -9.95 2.17
CA LEU A 34 2.96 -8.92 1.36
C LEU A 34 1.53 -9.30 0.97
N TRP A 35 1.30 -10.56 0.60
CA TRP A 35 -0.03 -11.06 0.24
C TRP A 35 -0.98 -11.09 1.44
N GLN A 36 -0.49 -11.48 2.62
CA GLN A 36 -1.27 -11.44 3.85
C GLN A 36 -1.60 -10.01 4.27
N ALA A 37 -0.61 -9.11 4.25
CA ALA A 37 -0.83 -7.69 4.52
C ALA A 37 -1.85 -7.11 3.54
N TYR A 38 -1.76 -7.47 2.26
CA TYR A 38 -2.72 -7.06 1.25
C TYR A 38 -4.13 -7.57 1.49
N LYS A 39 -4.30 -8.85 1.88
CA LYS A 39 -5.62 -9.37 2.28
C LYS A 39 -6.16 -8.67 3.52
N ALA A 40 -5.31 -8.20 4.42
CA ALA A 40 -5.71 -7.41 5.58
C ALA A 40 -6.16 -5.98 5.19
N PHE A 41 -5.64 -5.44 4.08
CA PHE A 41 -6.19 -4.25 3.42
C PHE A 41 -7.46 -4.62 2.63
N ASP A 42 -8.56 -4.75 3.38
CA ASP A 42 -9.87 -5.08 2.84
C ASP A 42 -10.42 -4.01 1.86
N ARG A 43 -11.50 -4.35 1.15
CA ARG A 43 -12.22 -3.50 0.18
C ARG A 43 -12.53 -2.09 0.71
N LYS A 44 -12.72 -1.95 2.02
CA LYS A 44 -12.94 -0.67 2.71
C LYS A 44 -11.91 0.38 2.28
N TYR A 45 -10.62 0.02 2.25
CA TYR A 45 -9.49 0.92 1.95
C TYR A 45 -9.26 1.18 0.46
N LYS A 46 -10.06 0.58 -0.43
CA LYS A 46 -9.94 0.78 -1.87
C LYS A 46 -11.09 1.59 -2.42
N LYS A 47 -12.29 1.42 -1.86
CA LYS A 47 -13.52 2.02 -2.38
C LYS A 47 -13.46 3.54 -2.50
N ASN A 48 -12.83 4.21 -1.54
CA ASN A 48 -12.76 5.67 -1.47
C ASN A 48 -11.35 6.23 -1.74
N LEU A 49 -10.42 5.37 -2.18
CA LEU A 49 -9.07 5.77 -2.57
C LEU A 49 -9.10 6.32 -3.99
N LYS A 50 -9.06 7.65 -4.14
CA LYS A 50 -9.08 8.32 -5.45
C LYS A 50 -7.75 8.21 -6.20
N ALA A 51 -6.64 8.37 -5.49
CA ALA A 51 -5.32 8.31 -6.07
C ALA A 51 -4.29 7.79 -5.05
N LEU A 52 -3.33 7.01 -5.53
CA LEU A 52 -2.20 6.53 -4.75
C LEU A 52 -0.91 6.96 -5.43
N TYR A 53 -0.20 7.90 -4.80
CA TYR A 53 1.06 8.44 -5.28
C TYR A 53 2.22 7.77 -4.56
N LEU A 54 3.14 7.20 -5.34
CA LEU A 54 4.35 6.58 -4.85
C LEU A 54 5.54 7.49 -5.10
N VAL A 55 6.09 8.06 -4.03
CA VAL A 55 7.23 8.96 -4.10
C VAL A 55 8.50 8.17 -3.77
N HIS A 56 9.47 8.20 -4.68
CA HIS A 56 10.71 7.41 -4.68
C HIS A 56 10.50 5.88 -4.68
N PRO A 57 9.85 5.30 -5.72
CA PRO A 57 9.66 3.86 -5.81
C PRO A 57 11.01 3.16 -6.01
N THR A 58 11.35 2.26 -5.09
CA THR A 58 12.43 1.28 -5.31
C THR A 58 11.95 0.17 -6.25
N ASN A 59 12.88 -0.60 -6.84
CA ASN A 59 12.54 -1.70 -7.75
C ASN A 59 11.57 -2.72 -7.12
N PHE A 60 11.69 -2.97 -5.82
CA PHE A 60 10.76 -3.83 -5.07
C PHE A 60 9.34 -3.28 -5.07
N ILE A 61 9.18 -2.00 -4.73
CA ILE A 61 7.88 -1.33 -4.71
C ILE A 61 7.25 -1.26 -6.09
N ARG A 62 8.06 -1.11 -7.14
CA ARG A 62 7.57 -1.13 -8.52
C ARG A 62 6.92 -2.48 -8.87
N ILE A 63 7.55 -3.59 -8.48
CA ILE A 63 7.00 -4.95 -8.69
C ILE A 63 5.73 -5.13 -7.88
N VAL A 64 5.78 -4.76 -6.59
CA VAL A 64 4.63 -4.82 -5.68
C VAL A 64 3.45 -4.00 -6.22
N TRP A 65 3.72 -2.79 -6.72
CA TRP A 65 2.73 -1.92 -7.37
C TRP A 65 2.12 -2.54 -8.62
N GLN A 66 2.93 -3.19 -9.47
CA GLN A 66 2.42 -3.88 -10.66
C GLN A 66 1.49 -5.05 -10.31
N ILE A 67 1.76 -5.75 -9.21
CA ILE A 67 0.88 -6.82 -8.70
C ILE A 67 -0.40 -6.23 -8.08
N PHE A 68 -0.33 -5.03 -7.49
CA PHE A 68 -1.50 -4.35 -6.90
C PHE A 68 -2.38 -3.64 -7.93
N LYS A 69 -1.83 -3.18 -9.06
CA LYS A 69 -2.56 -2.49 -10.12
C LYS A 69 -3.82 -3.22 -10.61
N PRO A 70 -3.84 -4.55 -10.86
CA PRO A 70 -5.04 -5.24 -11.32
C PRO A 70 -6.11 -5.48 -10.24
N ALA A 71 -5.83 -5.14 -8.98
CA ALA A 71 -6.70 -5.49 -7.86
C ALA A 71 -7.07 -4.28 -6.96
N ILE A 72 -6.73 -3.07 -7.42
CA ILE A 72 -7.29 -1.79 -6.98
C ILE A 72 -8.44 -1.43 -7.92
#